data_AF-A0A8I1GUI2-F1
#
_entry.id   AF-A0A8I1GUI2-F1
#
_cell.length_a   1.000
_cell.length_b   1.000
_cell.length_c   1.000
_cell.angle_alpha   90.00
_cell.angle_beta   90.00
_cell.angle_gamma   90.00
#
_symmetry.space_group_name_H-M   'P 1'
#
loop_
_entity.id
_entity.type
_entity.pdbx_description
1 polymer ?
#
loop_
_entity_poly.entity_id
_entity_poly.type
_entity_poly.pdbx_seq_one_letter_code
_entity_poly.pdbx_strand_id
1 'polypeptide(L)' 'ETKVEGTKTWKDDNAKDRPEMIKVDLLQNGTVIATQEVSKATGWKYEFKDLAAYDANGVAYKYEVKEQPVAGYQSDV' A
#
# COMPACT_ATOMS: atom_id res chain seq x y z
N GLU A 1 -14.11 11.06 7.27
CA GLU A 1 -12.69 10.75 7.07
C GLU A 1 -12.58 9.26 6.78
N THR A 2 -11.77 8.90 5.79
CA THR A 2 -11.53 7.52 5.37
C THR A 2 -10.10 7.13 5.73
N LYS A 3 -9.89 5.84 6.00
CA LYS A 3 -8.54 5.27 6.14
C LYS A 3 -8.38 4.04 5.26
N VAL A 4 -7.14 3.80 4.83
CA VAL A 4 -6.74 2.60 4.09
C VAL A 4 -5.54 2.00 4.78
N GLU A 5 -5.66 0.78 5.26
CA GLU A 5 -4.61 0.09 5.99
C GLU A 5 -4.52 -1.37 5.56
N GLY A 6 -3.36 -1.97 5.79
CA GLY A 6 -3.15 -3.37 5.45
C GLY A 6 -1.81 -3.89 5.96
N THR A 7 -1.55 -5.17 5.65
CA THR A 7 -0.34 -5.87 6.07
C THR A 7 0.21 -6.68 4.90
N LYS A 8 1.49 -6.46 4.56
CA LYS A 8 2.20 -7.29 3.59
C LYS A 8 2.46 -8.67 4.20
N THR A 9 1.99 -9.70 3.52
CA THR A 9 2.33 -11.09 3.81
C THR A 9 3.24 -11.64 2.73
N TRP A 10 4.27 -12.38 3.16
CA TRP A 10 5.20 -13.06 2.27
C TRP A 10 4.86 -14.56 2.22
N LYS A 11 4.68 -15.11 1.01
CA LYS A 11 4.46 -16.55 0.76
C LYS A 11 5.71 -17.16 0.14
N ASP A 12 6.83 -17.11 0.87
CA ASP A 12 8.18 -17.41 0.35
C ASP A 12 9.02 -18.30 1.27
N ASP A 13 8.39 -18.95 2.26
CA ASP A 13 9.06 -19.80 3.25
C ASP A 13 10.24 -19.12 3.98
N ASN A 14 10.12 -17.81 4.27
CA ASN A 14 11.17 -17.00 4.90
C ASN A 14 12.50 -17.01 4.14
N ALA A 15 12.41 -16.83 2.82
CA ALA A 15 13.53 -16.62 1.92
C ALA A 15 14.59 -15.65 2.48
N LYS A 16 15.87 -16.00 2.27
CA LYS A 16 17.03 -15.24 2.79
C LYS A 16 17.29 -13.94 2.03
N ASP A 17 16.84 -13.89 0.78
CA ASP A 17 17.00 -12.79 -0.17
C ASP A 17 15.77 -11.86 -0.21
N ARG A 18 14.84 -12.01 0.73
CA ARG A 18 13.71 -11.10 0.91
C ARG A 18 14.23 -9.66 1.07
N PRO A 19 13.66 -8.68 0.36
CA PRO A 19 14.05 -7.29 0.53
C PRO A 19 13.73 -6.79 1.94
N GLU A 20 14.51 -5.83 2.42
CA GLU A 20 14.30 -5.24 3.75
C GLU A 20 13.05 -4.35 3.81
N MET A 21 12.63 -3.83 2.64
CA MET A 21 11.52 -2.91 2.50
C MET A 21 10.83 -3.07 1.14
N ILE A 22 9.56 -2.69 1.09
CA ILE A 22 8.77 -2.51 -0.15
C ILE A 22 8.18 -1.11 -0.15
N LYS A 23 7.63 -0.70 -1.30
CA LYS A 23 6.86 0.53 -1.43
C LYS A 23 5.41 0.19 -1.78
N VAL A 24 4.49 0.74 -1.00
CA VAL A 24 3.04 0.62 -1.23
C VAL A 24 2.52 2.00 -1.59
N ASP A 25 1.95 2.11 -2.79
CA ASP A 25 1.32 3.32 -3.29
C ASP A 25 -0.17 3.32 -2.91
N LEU A 26 -0.66 4.46 -2.43
CA LEU A 26 -2.09 4.76 -2.32
C LEU A 26 -2.52 5.51 -3.59
N LEU A 27 -3.51 4.95 -4.27
CA LEU A 27 -4.13 5.54 -5.44
C LEU A 27 -5.48 6.12 -5.06
N GLN A 28 -5.75 7.34 -5.51
CA GLN A 28 -7.06 7.99 -5.50
C GLN A 28 -7.53 8.14 -6.94
N ASN A 29 -8.65 7.52 -7.30
CA ASN A 29 -9.19 7.50 -8.66
C ASN A 29 -8.13 7.13 -9.72
N GLY A 30 -7.29 6.15 -9.41
CA GLY A 30 -6.21 5.67 -10.29
C GLY A 30 -4.93 6.53 -10.29
N THR A 31 -4.88 7.63 -9.54
CA THR A 31 -3.67 8.49 -9.43
C THR A 31 -2.96 8.23 -8.11
N VAL A 32 -1.65 8.02 -8.13
CA VAL A 32 -0.84 7.89 -6.90
C VAL A 32 -0.84 9.22 -6.15
N ILE A 33 -1.27 9.21 -4.89
CA ILE A 33 -1.32 10.39 -4.02
C ILE A 33 -0.37 10.29 -2.82
N ALA A 34 0.05 9.08 -2.46
CA ALA A 34 1.02 8.84 -1.40
C ALA A 34 1.73 7.51 -1.62
N THR A 35 2.93 7.39 -1.05
CA THR A 35 3.72 6.15 -1.01
C THR A 35 4.21 5.93 0.41
N GLN A 36 4.09 4.71 0.92
CA GLN A 36 4.69 4.32 2.20
C GLN A 36 5.74 3.23 1.99
N GLU A 37 6.85 3.37 2.72
CA GLU A 37 7.87 2.34 2.86
C GLU A 37 7.45 1.39 3.97
N VAL A 38 7.32 0.11 3.62
CA VAL A 38 6.84 -0.96 4.51
C VAL A 38 7.97 -1.96 4.69
N SER A 39 8.31 -2.26 5.94
CA SER A 39 9.47 -3.08 6.27
C SER A 39 9.20 -3.99 7.46
N LYS A 40 10.17 -4.85 7.79
CA LYS A 40 10.13 -5.60 9.05
C LYS A 40 10.04 -4.70 10.28
N ALA A 41 10.66 -3.52 10.24
CA ALA A 41 10.62 -2.55 11.35
C ALA A 41 9.22 -1.95 11.55
N THR A 42 8.42 -1.80 10.49
CA THR A 42 7.01 -1.39 10.57
C THR A 42 6.07 -2.57 10.84
N GLY A 43 6.61 -3.78 11.08
CA GLY A 43 5.82 -4.99 11.21
C GLY A 43 5.09 -5.38 9.92
N TRP A 44 5.62 -4.95 8.77
CA TRP A 44 5.02 -5.11 7.44
C TRP A 44 3.63 -4.47 7.29
N LYS A 45 3.32 -3.46 8.08
CA LYS A 45 2.04 -2.73 8.05
C LYS A 45 2.19 -1.39 7.33
N TYR A 46 1.13 -0.97 6.67
CA TYR A 46 0.93 0.38 6.15
C TYR A 46 -0.41 0.93 6.60
N GLU A 47 -0.50 2.24 6.73
CA GLU A 47 -1.72 2.93 7.17
C GLU A 47 -1.75 4.35 6.60
N PHE A 48 -2.73 4.63 5.76
CA PHE A 48 -3.04 5.96 5.25
C PHE A 48 -4.29 6.50 5.95
N LYS A 49 -4.17 7.63 6.64
CA LYS A 49 -5.22 8.30 7.43
C LYS A 49 -5.66 9.60 6.77
N ASP A 50 -6.67 10.24 7.35
CA ASP A 50 -7.07 11.59 6.99
C ASP A 50 -7.49 11.74 5.52
N LEU A 51 -7.99 10.65 4.90
CA LEU A 51 -8.38 10.65 3.51
C LEU A 51 -9.78 11.25 3.35
N ALA A 52 -9.92 12.20 2.43
CA ALA A 52 -11.22 12.75 2.06
C ALA A 52 -12.10 11.64 1.44
N ALA A 53 -13.37 11.55 1.82
CA ALA A 53 -14.29 10.57 1.25
C ALA A 53 -14.88 11.00 -0.10
N TYR A 54 -14.98 12.32 -0.33
CA TYR A 54 -15.62 12.92 -1.50
C TYR A 54 -14.80 14.10 -2.03
N ASP A 55 -14.92 14.37 -3.33
CA ASP A 55 -14.37 15.55 -3.99
C ASP A 55 -15.21 16.82 -3.72
N ALA A 56 -14.79 17.95 -4.29
CA ALA A 56 -15.47 19.24 -4.14
C ALA A 56 -16.91 19.27 -4.71
N ASN A 57 -17.25 18.33 -5.60
CA ASN A 57 -18.58 18.19 -6.20
C ASN A 57 -19.45 17.16 -5.46
N GLY A 58 -18.94 16.52 -4.40
CA GLY A 58 -19.63 15.48 -3.65
C GLY A 58 -19.54 14.09 -4.28
N VAL A 59 -18.64 13.86 -5.24
CA VAL A 59 -18.40 12.53 -5.84
C VAL A 59 -17.44 11.74 -4.95
N ALA A 60 -17.78 10.49 -4.65
CA ALA A 60 -16.95 9.65 -3.77
C ALA A 60 -15.60 9.31 -4.43
N TYR A 61 -14.52 9.43 -3.65
CA TYR A 61 -13.22 8.94 -4.08
C TYR A 61 -13.14 7.43 -4.02
N LYS A 62 -12.57 6.81 -5.05
CA LYS A 62 -12.14 5.42 -5.03
C LYS A 62 -10.68 5.36 -4.59
N TYR A 63 -10.42 4.63 -3.51
CA TYR A 63 -9.06 4.36 -3.04
C TYR A 63 -8.64 2.92 -3.31
N GLU A 64 -7.41 2.75 -3.78
CA GLU A 64 -6.79 1.45 -4.06
C GLU A 64 -5.35 1.48 -3.58
N VAL A 65 -4.80 0.32 -3.24
CA VAL A 65 -3.37 0.17 -2.93
C VAL A 65 -2.69 -0.59 -4.04
N LYS A 66 -1.42 -0.26 -4.29
CA LYS A 66 -0.59 -0.99 -5.23
C LYS A 66 0.80 -1.15 -4.66
N GLU A 67 1.27 -2.39 -4.56
CA GLU A 67 2.67 -2.66 -4.29
C GLU A 67 3.51 -2.36 -5.54
N GLN A 68 4.59 -1.61 -5.37
CA GLN A 68 5.57 -1.41 -6.44
C GLN A 68 6.30 -2.73 -6.72
N PRO A 69 6.70 -3.01 -7.97
CA PRO A 69 7.34 -4.26 -8.33
C PRO A 69 8.51 -4.61 -7.41
N VAL A 70 8.46 -5.82 -6.85
CA VAL A 70 9.54 -6.38 -6.03
C VAL A 70 10.24 -7.44 -6.86
N ALA A 71 11.54 -7.27 -7.11
CA ALA A 71 12.31 -8.21 -7.92
C ALA A 71 12.22 -9.64 -7.36
N GLY A 72 11.84 -10.61 -8.20
CA GLY A 72 11.69 -12.02 -7.80
C GLY A 72 10.34 -12.38 -7.19
N TYR A 73 9.42 -11.42 -7.05
CA TYR A 73 8.11 -11.65 -6.43
C TYR A 73 6.96 -11.21 -7.34
N GLN A 74 5.85 -11.95 -7.25
CA GLN A 74 4.57 -11.56 -7.84
C GLN A 74 3.65 -11.03 -6.73
N SER A 75 3.04 -9.87 -6.98
CA SER A 75 2.09 -9.24 -6.06
C SER A 75 0.66 -9.70 -6.36
N ASP A 76 -0.14 -9.83 -5.29
CA ASP A 76 -1.58 -10.12 -5.31
C ASP A 76 -2.21 -9.23 -4.21
N VAL A 77 -3.31 -8.54 -4.52
CA VAL A 77 -3.96 -7.54 -3.65
C VAL A 77 -5.37 -8.00 -3.30
#